data_AF-A0A2V5MF83-F1
#
_entry.id   AF-A0A2V5MF83-F1
#
_cell.length_a   1.000
_cell.length_b   1.000
_cell.length_c   1.000
_cell.angle_alpha   90.00
_cell.angle_beta   90.00
_cell.angle_gamma   90.00
#
_symmetry.space_group_name_H-M   'P 1'
#
loop_
_entity.id
_entity.type
_entity.pdbx_description
1 polymer ?
#
loop_
_entity_poly.entity_id
_entity_poly.type
_entity_poly.pdbx_seq_one_letter_code
_entity_poly.pdbx_strand_id
1 'polypeptide(L)'
;MLVDAGLLRQLGNYTRKCLPSEKCAIISDSNVAPLFADCITKSLNSAGFRWTLITIRAGEKSKTLEQVAVICDRMIAAGLDRQS
;
A
#
# COMPACT_ATOMS: atom_id res chain seq x y z
N MET A 1 0.06 0.76 19.50
CA MET A 1 -1.19 0.73 18.70
C MET A 1 -1.63 2.17 18.48
N LEU A 2 -1.96 2.57 17.25
CA LEU A 2 -2.44 3.93 16.94
C LEU A 2 -3.92 3.84 16.58
N VAL A 3 -4.78 4.63 17.24
CA VAL A 3 -6.21 4.78 16.93
C VAL A 3 -6.58 6.22 17.16
N ASP A 4 -6.93 6.94 16.09
CA ASP A 4 -7.33 8.35 16.14
C ASP A 4 -8.09 8.74 14.86
N ALA A 5 -8.79 9.87 14.91
CA ALA A 5 -9.45 10.46 13.76
C ALA A 5 -8.42 11.04 12.77
N GLY A 6 -8.64 10.82 11.47
CA GLY A 6 -7.83 11.44 10.43
C GLY A 6 -6.44 10.86 10.20
N LEU A 7 -6.10 9.70 10.81
CA LEU A 7 -4.79 9.06 10.66
C LEU A 7 -4.38 8.81 9.21
N LEU A 8 -5.33 8.57 8.29
CA LEU A 8 -5.03 8.38 6.87
C LEU A 8 -4.35 9.59 6.22
N ARG A 9 -4.63 10.82 6.70
CA ARG A 9 -3.96 12.03 6.21
C ARG A 9 -2.51 12.13 6.68
N GLN A 10 -2.21 11.51 7.80
CA GLN A 10 -0.86 11.47 8.40
C GLN A 10 -0.11 10.17 8.09
N LEU A 11 -0.71 9.27 7.31
CA LEU A 11 -0.18 7.94 7.06
C LEU A 11 1.27 7.99 6.59
N GLY A 12 1.60 8.84 5.62
CA GLY A 12 2.96 8.98 5.11
C GLY A 12 4.00 9.28 6.19
N ASN A 13 3.66 10.11 7.18
CA ASN A 13 4.55 10.43 8.30
C ASN A 13 4.78 9.22 9.21
N TYR A 14 3.74 8.43 9.46
CA TYR A 14 3.88 7.19 10.24
C TYR A 14 4.66 6.13 9.46
N THR A 15 4.36 5.96 8.18
CA THR A 15 5.06 5.04 7.28
C THR A 15 6.55 5.35 7.22
N ARG A 16 6.94 6.64 7.19
CA ARG A 16 8.35 7.05 7.16
C ARG A 16 9.14 6.62 8.39
N LYS A 17 8.49 6.52 9.56
CA LYS A 17 9.13 6.06 10.80
C LYS A 17 9.38 4.55 10.81
N CYS A 18 8.67 3.79 9.98
CA CYS A 18 8.68 2.33 10.01
C CYS A 18 9.36 1.71 8.79
N LEU A 19 9.26 2.34 7.62
CA LEU A 19 9.96 1.91 6.42
C LEU A 19 11.21 2.78 6.22
N PRO A 20 12.37 2.20 5.86
CA PRO A 20 13.54 2.95 5.41
C PRO A 20 13.53 3.21 3.89
N SER A 21 12.85 2.38 3.08
CA SER A 21 12.81 2.52 1.61
C SER A 21 11.96 3.71 1.16
N GLU A 22 12.33 4.37 0.07
CA GLU A 22 11.51 5.39 -0.59
C GLU A 22 10.34 4.80 -1.37
N LYS A 23 10.34 3.49 -1.64
CA LYS A 23 9.29 2.81 -2.39
C LYS A 23 8.37 2.04 -1.44
N CYS A 24 7.07 2.04 -1.72
CA CYS A 24 6.10 1.22 -0.99
C CYS A 24 4.99 0.67 -1.90
N ALA A 25 4.33 -0.40 -1.45
CA ALA A 25 3.11 -0.91 -2.07
C ALA A 25 1.90 -0.62 -1.19
N ILE A 26 0.82 -0.21 -1.81
CA ILE A 26 -0.52 -0.14 -1.23
C ILE A 26 -1.29 -1.33 -1.78
N ILE A 27 -1.73 -2.23 -0.92
CA ILE A 27 -2.53 -3.39 -1.32
C ILE A 27 -3.93 -3.21 -0.73
N SER A 28 -4.95 -3.21 -1.58
CA SER A 28 -6.35 -2.99 -1.18
C SER A 28 -7.29 -3.74 -2.10
N ASP A 29 -8.50 -4.03 -1.64
CA ASP A 29 -9.52 -4.63 -2.51
C ASP A 29 -10.26 -3.58 -3.37
N SER A 30 -11.10 -4.09 -4.27
CA SER A 30 -11.91 -3.33 -5.21
C SER A 30 -12.98 -2.42 -4.58
N ASN A 31 -13.34 -2.64 -3.31
CA ASN A 31 -14.33 -1.83 -2.59
C ASN A 31 -13.65 -0.69 -1.82
N VAL A 32 -12.51 -0.98 -1.19
CA VAL A 32 -11.79 -0.04 -0.31
C VAL A 32 -10.88 0.89 -1.11
N ALA A 33 -10.25 0.40 -2.19
CA ALA A 33 -9.30 1.21 -2.96
C ALA A 33 -9.93 2.50 -3.52
N PRO A 34 -11.13 2.47 -4.14
CA PRO A 34 -11.77 3.69 -4.67
C PRO A 34 -12.07 4.74 -3.60
N LEU A 35 -12.27 4.33 -2.34
CA LEU A 35 -12.66 5.22 -1.25
C LEU A 35 -11.46 5.91 -0.61
N PHE A 36 -10.31 5.23 -0.52
CA PHE A 36 -9.19 5.70 0.32
C PHE A 36 -7.87 5.90 -0.43
N ALA A 37 -7.69 5.32 -1.62
CA ALA A 37 -6.41 5.38 -2.32
C ALA A 37 -5.95 6.82 -2.58
N ASP A 38 -6.84 7.73 -2.95
CA ASP A 38 -6.48 9.13 -3.21
C ASP A 38 -5.95 9.83 -1.94
N CYS A 39 -6.62 9.66 -0.79
CA CYS A 39 -6.17 10.25 0.48
C CYS A 39 -4.81 9.68 0.91
N ILE A 40 -4.64 8.37 0.80
CA ILE A 40 -3.44 7.64 1.20
C ILE A 40 -2.26 8.04 0.32
N THR A 41 -2.44 8.05 -1.00
CA THR A 41 -1.37 8.37 -1.96
C THR A 41 -0.93 9.83 -1.86
N LYS A 42 -1.85 10.76 -1.61
CA LYS A 42 -1.50 12.16 -1.27
C LYS A 42 -0.62 12.25 -0.03
N SER A 43 -0.99 11.54 1.04
CA SER A 43 -0.18 11.51 2.27
C SER A 43 1.22 10.92 2.05
N LEU A 44 1.32 9.82 1.29
CA LEU A 44 2.58 9.18 0.95
C LEU A 44 3.47 10.05 0.05
N ASN A 45 2.89 10.68 -0.97
CA ASN A 45 3.60 11.62 -1.84
C ASN A 45 4.20 12.79 -1.04
N SER A 46 3.42 13.38 -0.13
CA SER A 46 3.91 14.47 0.73
C SER A 46 5.04 14.04 1.66
N ALA A 47 5.13 12.74 1.99
CA ALA A 47 6.22 12.16 2.77
C ALA A 47 7.40 11.64 1.91
N GLY A 48 7.40 11.91 0.60
CA GLY A 48 8.48 11.57 -0.32
C GLY A 48 8.50 10.11 -0.80
N PHE A 49 7.40 9.37 -0.65
CA PHE A 49 7.33 7.99 -1.14
C PHE A 49 6.96 7.91 -2.60
N ARG A 50 7.63 7.00 -3.33
CA ARG A 50 7.12 6.39 -4.55
C ARG A 50 6.22 5.22 -4.15
N TRP A 51 5.04 5.12 -4.75
CA TRP A 51 4.08 4.08 -4.39
C TRP A 51 3.55 3.37 -5.63
N THR A 52 3.12 2.13 -5.42
CA THR A 52 2.31 1.38 -6.38
C THR A 52 1.03 0.89 -5.70
N LEU A 53 -0.11 1.01 -6.39
CA LEU A 53 -1.40 0.51 -5.90
C LEU A 53 -1.71 -0.83 -6.55
N ILE A 54 -1.80 -1.88 -5.75
CA ILE A 54 -2.18 -3.22 -6.17
C ILE A 54 -3.61 -3.48 -5.68
N THR A 55 -4.57 -3.39 -6.60
CA THR A 55 -5.96 -3.71 -6.30
C THR A 55 -6.25 -5.20 -6.54
N ILE A 56 -6.90 -5.83 -5.57
CA ILE A 56 -7.37 -7.22 -5.64
C ILE A 56 -8.91 -7.28 -5.64
N ARG A 57 -9.48 -8.42 -6.04
CA ARG A 57 -10.92 -8.63 -5.93
C ARG A 57 -11.33 -8.70 -4.45
N ALA A 58 -12.47 -8.10 -4.11
CA ALA A 58 -13.02 -8.19 -2.76
C ALA A 58 -13.56 -9.59 -2.42
N GLY A 59 -13.45 -9.95 -1.13
CA GLY A 59 -14.03 -11.15 -0.54
C GLY A 59 -13.01 -12.23 -0.15
N GLU A 60 -13.43 -13.14 0.74
CA GLU A 60 -12.58 -14.21 1.30
C GLU A 60 -12.01 -15.15 0.24
N LYS A 61 -12.68 -15.28 -0.90
CA LYS A 61 -12.20 -16.10 -2.03
C LYS A 61 -10.86 -15.62 -2.60
N SER A 62 -10.46 -14.39 -2.32
CA SER A 62 -9.16 -13.85 -2.72
C SER A 62 -8.04 -14.13 -1.71
N LYS A 63 -8.33 -14.76 -0.56
CA LYS A 63 -7.30 -15.22 0.38
C LYS A 63 -6.76 -16.58 -0.02
N THR A 64 -6.02 -16.60 -1.11
CA THR A 64 -5.36 -17.80 -1.61
C THR A 64 -3.87 -17.54 -1.81
N LEU A 65 -3.06 -18.61 -1.80
CA LEU A 65 -1.62 -18.49 -2.01
C LEU A 65 -1.29 -18.02 -3.43
N GLU A 66 -2.12 -18.39 -4.40
CA GLU A 66 -2.02 -17.92 -5.78
C GLU A 66 -2.19 -16.40 -5.85
N GLN A 67 -3.15 -15.84 -5.10
CA GLN A 67 -3.33 -14.40 -5.03
C GLN A 67 -2.13 -13.70 -4.39
N VAL A 68 -1.52 -14.30 -3.36
CA VAL A 68 -0.28 -13.79 -2.76
C VAL A 68 0.86 -13.79 -3.78
N ALA A 69 1.02 -14.86 -4.55
CA ALA A 69 2.05 -14.94 -5.60
C ALA A 69 1.88 -13.80 -6.63
N VAL A 70 0.66 -13.57 -7.11
CA VAL A 70 0.35 -12.48 -8.04
C VAL A 70 0.68 -11.10 -7.45
N ILE A 71 0.41 -10.89 -6.16
CA ILE A 71 0.76 -9.64 -5.47
C ILE A 71 2.29 -9.48 -5.40
N CYS A 72 3.01 -10.54 -5.03
CA CYS A 72 4.47 -10.54 -4.98
C CYS A 72 5.08 -10.22 -6.35
N ASP A 73 4.58 -10.83 -7.43
CA ASP A 73 5.05 -10.57 -8.79
C ASP A 73 4.87 -9.10 -9.18
N ARG A 74 3.72 -8.51 -8.82
CA ARG A 74 3.45 -7.07 -9.05
C ARG A 74 4.37 -6.17 -8.23
N MET A 75 4.69 -6.56 -6.99
CA MET A 75 5.65 -5.83 -6.16
C MET A 75 7.06 -5.88 -6.77
N ILE A 76 7.50 -7.04 -7.23
CA ILE A 76 8.80 -7.21 -7.91
C ILE A 76 8.84 -6.37 -9.19
N ALA A 77 7.80 -6.42 -10.01
CA ALA A 77 7.71 -5.61 -11.23
C ALA A 77 7.72 -4.10 -10.96
N ALA A 78 7.23 -3.66 -9.79
CA ALA A 78 7.29 -2.29 -9.32
C ALA A 78 8.64 -1.90 -8.68
N GLY A 79 9.62 -2.82 -8.66
CA GLY A 79 10.94 -2.60 -8.08
C GLY A 79 10.91 -2.47 -6.56
N LEU A 80 10.08 -3.28 -5.89
CA LEU A 80 10.01 -3.43 -4.42
C LEU A 80 10.75 -4.69 -3.94
N ASP A 81 11.86 -5.02 -4.60
CA ASP A 81 12.73 -6.12 -4.21
C ASP A 81 13.78 -5.67 -3.18
N ARG A 82 14.50 -6.63 -2.59
CA ARG A 82 15.44 -6.37 -1.48
C ARG A 82 16.66 -5.54 -1.91
N GLN A 83 16.92 -5.40 -3.21
CA GLN A 83 18.09 -4.71 -3.75
C GLN A 83 17.78 -3.27 -4.23
N SER A 84 16.54 -2.81 -4.07
CA SER A 84 16.06 -1.49 -4.49
C SER A 84 16.21 -0.37 -3.46
#